data_AF-A0A0G0Q9I9-F1
#
_entry.id   AF-A0A0G0Q9I9-F1
#
_cell.length_a   1.000
_cell.length_b   1.000
_cell.length_c   1.000
_cell.angle_alpha   90.00
_cell.angle_beta   90.00
_cell.angle_gamma   90.00
#
_symmetry.space_group_name_H-M   'P 1'
#
loop_
_entity.id
_entity.type
_entity.pdbx_description
1 polymer ?
#
loop_
_entity_poly.entity_id
_entity_poly.type
_entity_poly.pdbx_seq_one_letter_code
_entity_poly.pdbx_strand_id
1 'polypeptide(L)'
;MATFTKRLLSGSTDGRPILVAATGSPGTAIHTAVAGTTSFDEVWLYAACATTGSNAILTVEYGGTTSPNDNIKLALTGTQGLSLMVPGAVLNNSSIVRAYANTGSIVNVVGWVHRIAQ
;
A
#
# COMPACT_ATOMS: atom_id res chain seq x y z
N MET A 1 24.78 5.62 -12.80
CA MET A 1 23.43 5.30 -13.28
C MET A 1 22.68 4.68 -12.12
N ALA A 2 21.45 5.10 -11.85
CA ALA A 2 20.69 4.55 -10.73
C ALA A 2 20.45 3.05 -10.93
N THR A 3 20.61 2.27 -9.86
CA THR A 3 20.32 0.83 -9.87
C THR A 3 18.89 0.62 -9.40
N PHE A 4 18.11 -0.15 -10.16
CA PHE A 4 16.75 -0.53 -9.81
C PHE A 4 16.72 -1.98 -9.34
N THR A 5 16.31 -2.20 -8.09
CA THR A 5 16.14 -3.56 -7.54
C THR A 5 14.70 -3.76 -7.12
N LYS A 6 14.03 -4.76 -7.70
CA LYS A 6 12.68 -5.13 -7.29
C LYS A 6 12.71 -5.82 -5.93
N ARG A 7 11.84 -5.39 -5.01
CA ARG A 7 11.74 -5.90 -3.64
C ARG A 7 10.29 -6.10 -3.24
N LEU A 8 10.07 -7.02 -2.31
CA LEU A 8 8.77 -7.23 -1.67
C LEU A 8 8.39 -6.02 -0.82
N LEU A 9 7.08 -5.83 -0.63
CA LEU A 9 6.56 -4.90 0.38
C LEU A 9 7.07 -5.34 1.77
N SER A 10 7.45 -4.39 2.62
CA SER A 10 8.12 -4.74 3.87
C SER A 10 7.14 -5.25 4.93
N GLY A 11 5.85 -4.97 4.79
CA GLY A 11 4.78 -5.54 5.62
C GLY A 11 4.29 -6.91 5.11
N SER A 12 4.81 -7.40 3.98
CA SER A 12 4.43 -8.71 3.43
C SER A 12 5.31 -9.81 4.00
N THR A 13 4.72 -10.97 4.29
CA THR A 13 5.43 -12.20 4.62
C THR A 13 5.61 -13.02 3.36
N ASP A 14 6.85 -13.16 2.89
CA ASP A 14 7.22 -13.97 1.72
C ASP A 14 6.42 -13.64 0.44
N GLY A 15 6.02 -12.38 0.26
CA GLY A 15 5.27 -11.90 -0.90
C GLY A 15 3.76 -12.20 -0.84
N ARG A 16 3.27 -12.74 0.27
CA ARG A 16 1.83 -12.97 0.47
C ARG A 16 1.06 -11.64 0.59
N PRO A 17 -0.25 -11.64 0.23
CA PRO A 17 -1.11 -10.48 0.44
C PRO A 17 -1.16 -10.06 1.91
N ILE A 18 -1.24 -8.75 2.13
CA ILE A 18 -1.39 -8.13 3.45
C ILE A 18 -2.89 -7.87 3.66
N LEU A 19 -3.46 -8.51 4.68
CA LEU A 19 -4.86 -8.29 5.06
C LEU A 19 -4.99 -6.95 5.78
N VAL A 20 -5.86 -6.07 5.28
CA VAL A 20 -6.15 -4.77 5.90
C VAL A 20 -7.11 -4.97 7.06
N ALA A 21 -6.58 -5.03 8.28
CA ALA A 21 -7.38 -5.20 9.49
C ALA A 21 -7.91 -3.86 10.04
N ALA A 22 -7.16 -2.77 9.85
CA ALA A 22 -7.51 -1.45 10.36
C ALA A 22 -8.77 -0.86 9.69
N THR A 23 -9.63 -0.24 10.50
CA THR A 23 -10.86 0.44 10.05
C THR A 23 -10.78 1.97 10.11
N GLY A 24 -9.62 2.52 10.46
CA GLY A 24 -9.37 3.95 10.56
C GLY A 24 -7.88 4.26 10.52
N SER A 25 -7.56 5.54 10.61
CA SER A 25 -6.19 6.06 10.66
C SER A 25 -5.61 5.96 12.08
N PRO A 26 -4.31 5.65 12.26
CA PRO A 26 -3.38 5.15 11.24
C PRO A 26 -3.72 3.74 10.80
N GLY A 27 -3.57 3.46 9.50
CA GLY A 27 -3.90 2.16 8.93
C GLY A 27 -2.92 1.02 9.27
N THR A 28 -3.22 -0.15 8.74
CA THR A 28 -2.35 -1.34 8.69
C THR A 28 -1.09 -0.99 7.90
N ALA A 29 0.10 -1.28 8.44
CA ALA A 29 1.35 -0.99 7.75
C ALA A 29 1.53 -1.91 6.52
N ILE A 30 1.76 -1.31 5.35
CA ILE A 30 1.93 -2.02 4.07
C ILE A 30 3.40 -2.08 3.68
N HIS A 31 4.10 -0.94 3.73
CA HIS A 31 5.52 -0.85 3.42
C HIS A 31 6.15 0.34 4.16
N THR A 32 7.39 0.18 4.59
CA THR A 32 8.26 1.24 5.11
C THR A 32 9.34 1.51 4.07
N ALA A 33 9.35 2.74 3.55
CA ALA A 33 10.31 3.14 2.52
C ALA A 33 11.74 3.12 3.06
N VAL A 34 12.70 3.14 2.14
CA VAL A 34 14.12 3.29 2.43
C VAL A 34 14.39 4.48 3.35
N ALA A 35 15.34 4.29 4.27
CA ALA A 35 15.81 5.37 5.13
C ALA A 35 16.66 6.38 4.35
N GLY A 36 16.68 7.62 4.85
CA GLY A 36 17.44 8.71 4.24
C GLY A 36 16.82 9.20 2.93
N THR A 37 17.56 10.07 2.25
CA THR A 37 17.05 10.87 1.12
C THR A 37 17.72 10.59 -0.22
N THR A 38 18.73 9.71 -0.25
CA THR A 38 19.55 9.41 -1.45
C THR A 38 19.06 8.21 -2.24
N SER A 39 18.32 7.31 -1.59
CA SER A 39 17.61 6.21 -2.24
C SER A 39 16.12 6.44 -2.15
N PHE A 40 15.37 5.81 -3.05
CA PHE A 40 13.90 5.90 -3.10
C PHE A 40 13.30 4.52 -3.31
N ASP A 41 12.06 4.33 -2.86
CA ASP A 41 11.25 3.18 -3.21
C ASP A 41 10.10 3.66 -4.12
N GLU A 42 10.09 3.17 -5.36
CA GLU A 42 8.96 3.32 -6.28
C GLU A 42 7.93 2.24 -5.96
N VAL A 43 6.79 2.63 -5.41
CA VAL A 43 5.80 1.77 -4.80
C VAL A 43 4.67 1.45 -5.80
N TRP A 44 4.44 0.15 -6.01
CA TRP A 44 3.34 -0.39 -6.80
C TRP A 44 2.40 -1.17 -5.89
N LEU A 45 1.17 -0.68 -5.70
CA LEU A 45 0.16 -1.34 -4.86
C LEU A 45 -1.10 -1.67 -5.64
N TYR A 46 -1.61 -2.85 -5.36
CA TYR A 46 -2.90 -3.34 -5.83
C TYR A 46 -3.71 -3.83 -4.63
N ALA A 47 -5.03 -3.75 -4.74
CA ALA A 47 -5.93 -4.25 -3.71
C ALA A 47 -7.12 -5.01 -4.31
N ALA A 48 -7.62 -6.00 -3.58
CA ALA A 48 -8.84 -6.73 -3.92
C ALA A 48 -9.69 -6.95 -2.67
N CYS A 49 -11.01 -6.88 -2.83
CA CYS A 49 -11.96 -7.29 -1.80
C CYS A 49 -12.23 -8.80 -1.96
N ALA A 50 -11.76 -9.61 -1.00
CA ALA A 50 -11.79 -11.06 -1.11
C ALA A 50 -13.10 -11.71 -0.61
N THR A 51 -14.00 -10.94 -0.02
CA THR A 51 -15.30 -11.46 0.45
C THR A 51 -16.42 -11.28 -0.57
N THR A 52 -17.32 -12.26 -0.61
CA THR A 52 -18.50 -12.23 -1.48
C THR A 52 -19.53 -11.21 -0.99
N GLY A 53 -19.97 -10.32 -1.88
CA GLY A 53 -21.13 -9.45 -1.67
C GLY A 53 -20.92 -8.19 -0.81
N SER A 54 -19.75 -8.00 -0.21
CA SER A 54 -19.43 -6.80 0.59
C SER A 54 -18.48 -5.88 -0.16
N ASN A 55 -18.92 -4.64 -0.41
CA ASN A 55 -18.06 -3.59 -0.97
C ASN A 55 -17.24 -2.94 0.14
N ALA A 56 -16.01 -2.53 -0.18
CA ALA A 56 -15.13 -1.85 0.75
C ALA A 56 -14.63 -0.54 0.12
N ILE A 57 -14.53 0.53 0.90
CA ILE A 57 -13.78 1.72 0.54
C ILE A 57 -12.43 1.60 1.21
N LEU A 58 -11.40 1.33 0.41
CA LEU A 58 -10.02 1.30 0.85
C LEU A 58 -9.47 2.73 0.83
N THR A 59 -8.80 3.12 1.90
CA THR A 59 -7.95 4.30 1.97
C THR A 59 -6.52 3.87 2.19
N VAL A 60 -5.63 4.22 1.27
CA VAL A 60 -4.18 4.14 1.44
C VAL A 60 -3.70 5.48 1.97
N GLU A 61 -2.88 5.45 3.00
CA GLU A 61 -2.19 6.61 3.55
C GLU A 61 -0.74 6.55 3.08
N TYR A 62 -0.34 7.49 2.24
CA TYR A 62 0.92 7.43 1.50
C TYR A 62 1.96 8.38 2.11
N GLY A 63 2.84 7.84 2.95
CA GLY A 63 3.96 8.58 3.54
C GLY A 63 3.61 9.41 4.78
N GLY A 64 2.32 9.67 5.02
CA GLY A 64 1.79 10.35 6.20
C GLY A 64 0.40 9.83 6.59
N THR A 65 -0.32 10.56 7.44
CA THR A 65 -1.69 10.24 7.91
C THR A 65 -2.63 11.45 7.89
N THR A 66 -2.20 12.53 7.25
CA THR A 66 -2.90 13.81 7.19
C THR A 66 -3.96 13.77 6.09
N SER A 67 -5.23 13.79 6.46
CA SER A 67 -6.32 13.87 5.49
C SER A 67 -6.60 15.32 5.07
N PRO A 68 -6.86 15.61 3.77
CA PRO A 68 -6.93 14.69 2.64
C PRO A 68 -5.57 14.43 1.95
N ASN A 69 -4.52 15.15 2.32
CA ASN A 69 -3.23 15.23 1.64
C ASN A 69 -2.59 13.86 1.36
N ASP A 70 -2.64 12.96 2.34
CA ASP A 70 -1.94 11.68 2.30
C ASP A 70 -2.85 10.52 1.84
N ASN A 71 -4.14 10.79 1.58
CA ASN A 71 -5.14 9.76 1.39
C ASN A 71 -5.42 9.46 -0.10
N ILE A 72 -5.22 8.21 -0.51
CA ILE A 72 -5.64 7.67 -1.81
C ILE A 72 -6.81 6.71 -1.57
N LYS A 73 -7.98 7.01 -2.14
CA LYS A 73 -9.22 6.26 -1.88
C LYS A 73 -9.72 5.55 -3.13
N LEU A 74 -10.17 4.30 -2.98
CA LEU A 74 -10.84 3.55 -4.02
C LEU A 74 -11.97 2.70 -3.43
N ALA A 75 -13.14 2.73 -4.10
CA ALA A 75 -14.20 1.78 -3.84
C ALA A 75 -13.88 0.45 -4.54
N LEU A 76 -13.82 -0.62 -3.77
CA LEU A 76 -13.61 -1.98 -4.22
C LEU A 76 -14.93 -2.74 -4.13
N THR A 77 -15.33 -3.34 -5.23
CA THR A 77 -16.51 -4.22 -5.26
C THR A 77 -16.16 -5.57 -4.65
N GLY A 78 -17.11 -6.20 -3.94
CA GLY A 78 -16.94 -7.56 -3.43
C GLY A 78 -16.60 -8.55 -4.56
N THR A 79 -15.70 -9.50 -4.29
CA THR A 79 -15.20 -10.48 -5.27
C THR A 79 -14.50 -9.86 -6.50
N GLN A 80 -14.14 -8.58 -6.45
CA GLN A 80 -13.36 -7.97 -7.53
C GLN A 80 -11.92 -8.49 -7.52
N GLY A 81 -11.33 -8.60 -8.71
CA GLY A 81 -9.90 -8.83 -8.87
C GLY A 81 -9.04 -7.66 -8.38
N LEU A 82 -7.73 -7.77 -8.59
CA LEU A 82 -6.76 -6.74 -8.20
C LEU A 82 -7.02 -5.43 -8.94
N SER A 83 -7.22 -4.35 -8.17
CA SER A 83 -7.33 -2.97 -8.64
C SER A 83 -6.07 -2.19 -8.29
N LEU A 84 -5.54 -1.42 -9.23
CA LEU A 84 -4.35 -0.60 -9.02
C LEU A 84 -4.66 0.58 -8.08
N MET A 85 -3.92 0.67 -6.97
CA MET A 85 -4.06 1.71 -5.95
C MET A 85 -2.97 2.78 -6.07
N VAL A 86 -1.70 2.34 -6.22
CA VAL A 86 -0.55 3.23 -6.33
C VAL A 86 0.25 2.85 -7.58
N PRO A 87 0.23 3.70 -8.63
CA PRO A 87 0.89 3.42 -9.90
C PRO A 87 2.34 3.91 -9.94
N GLY A 88 3.22 3.33 -9.13
CA GLY A 88 4.65 3.66 -9.16
C GLY A 88 5.00 5.03 -8.57
N ALA A 89 4.33 5.43 -7.48
CA ALA A 89 4.71 6.63 -6.75
C ALA A 89 6.00 6.40 -5.95
N VAL A 90 6.86 7.42 -5.83
CA VAL A 90 8.15 7.33 -5.13
C VAL A 90 8.07 7.87 -3.70
N LEU A 91 8.74 7.19 -2.77
CA LEU A 91 8.81 7.56 -1.35
C LEU A 91 10.19 7.22 -0.77
N ASN A 92 10.62 7.98 0.25
CA ASN A 92 11.87 7.75 0.98
C ASN A 92 11.74 8.20 2.45
N ASN A 93 12.87 8.36 3.13
CA ASN A 93 12.97 8.87 4.50
C ASN A 93 12.22 8.04 5.55
N SER A 94 12.22 6.71 5.42
CA SER A 94 11.49 5.79 6.31
C SER A 94 9.99 6.07 6.42
N SER A 95 9.44 6.83 5.47
CA SER A 95 8.02 7.12 5.44
C SER A 95 7.23 5.84 5.19
N ILE A 96 6.05 5.74 5.79
CA ILE A 96 5.28 4.50 5.84
C ILE A 96 4.05 4.63 4.94
N VAL A 97 3.84 3.63 4.10
CA VAL A 97 2.56 3.43 3.41
C VAL A 97 1.68 2.54 4.27
N ARG A 98 0.47 3.01 4.57
CA ARG A 98 -0.53 2.32 5.40
C ARG A 98 -1.83 2.16 4.62
N ALA A 99 -2.71 1.30 5.09
CA ALA A 99 -4.05 1.21 4.55
C ALA A 99 -5.10 0.86 5.61
N TYR A 100 -6.29 1.44 5.49
CA TYR A 100 -7.46 1.08 6.27
C TYR A 100 -8.69 1.05 5.36
N ALA A 101 -9.70 0.28 5.74
CA ALA A 101 -10.95 0.18 4.98
C ALA A 101 -12.15 0.50 5.88
N ASN A 102 -13.27 0.89 5.30
CA ASN A 102 -14.52 1.06 6.08
C ASN A 102 -15.00 -0.25 6.74
N THR A 103 -14.55 -1.41 6.24
CA THR A 103 -14.77 -2.74 6.83
C THR A 103 -13.43 -3.46 6.95
N GLY A 104 -13.07 -3.90 8.16
CA GLY A 104 -11.81 -4.58 8.41
C GLY A 104 -11.80 -6.02 7.90
N SER A 105 -10.61 -6.54 7.61
CA SER A 105 -10.35 -7.95 7.30
C SER A 105 -11.05 -8.52 6.06
N ILE A 106 -11.42 -7.66 5.10
CA ILE A 106 -11.98 -8.09 3.81
C ILE A 106 -11.18 -7.64 2.58
N VAL A 107 -10.26 -6.70 2.76
CA VAL A 107 -9.39 -6.19 1.69
C VAL A 107 -7.99 -6.74 1.84
N ASN A 108 -7.44 -7.28 0.75
CA ASN A 108 -6.06 -7.73 0.67
C ASN A 108 -5.27 -6.79 -0.23
N VAL A 109 -4.06 -6.42 0.20
CA VAL A 109 -3.12 -5.59 -0.56
C VAL A 109 -1.93 -6.44 -1.00
N VAL A 110 -1.55 -6.31 -2.27
CA VAL A 110 -0.36 -6.94 -2.86
C VAL A 110 0.43 -5.91 -3.63
N GLY A 111 1.69 -6.18 -3.90
CA GLY A 111 2.52 -5.26 -4.66
C GLY A 111 4.00 -5.53 -4.50
N TRP A 112 4.78 -4.54 -4.89
CA TRP A 112 6.24 -4.54 -4.79
C TRP A 112 6.75 -3.11 -4.76
N VAL A 113 8.05 -2.97 -4.52
CA VAL A 113 8.75 -1.72 -4.76
C VAL A 113 9.91 -1.93 -5.72
N HIS A 114 10.26 -0.91 -6.50
CA HIS A 114 11.59 -0.80 -7.08
C HIS A 114 12.43 0.12 -6.21
N ARG A 115 13.44 -0.44 -5.57
CA ARG A 115 14.48 0.34 -4.89
C ARG A 115 15.31 1.04 -5.96
N ILE A 116 15.27 2.36 -5.97
CA ILE A 116 16.12 3.23 -6.78
C ILE A 116 17.30 3.64 -5.90
N ALA A 117 18.46 3.01 -6.12
CA ALA A 117 19.71 3.38 -5.46
C ALA A 117 20.50 4.28 -6.41
N GLN A 118 20.80 5.50 -5.95
CA GLN A 118 21.54 6.49 -6.72
C GLN A 118 23.05 6.38 -6.46
#